data_AF-A0A821HXS7-F1
#
_entry.id   AF-A0A821HXS7-F1
#
_cell.length_a   1.000
_cell.length_b   1.000
_cell.length_c   1.000
_cell.angle_alpha   90.00
_cell.angle_beta   90.00
_cell.angle_gamma   90.00
#
_symmetry.space_group_name_H-M   'P 1'
#
loop_
_entity.id
_entity.type
_entity.pdbx_description
1 polymer ?
#
loop_
_entity_poly.entity_id
_entity_poly.type
_entity_poly.pdbx_seq_one_letter_code
_entity_poly.pdbx_strand_id
1 'polypeptide(L)' 'FNEFFIQHTSVSLLMNENAAPDVRVDVETLLNKLVQKNNSYKHLDEGTDYMLAHEKYSILGSSINIPITSELLVFGA' A
#
# COMPACT_ATOMS: atom_id res chain seq x y z
N PHE A 1 -0.40 11.84 17.70
CA PHE A 1 -0.45 10.99 16.50
C PHE A 1 -0.14 9.57 16.94
N ASN A 2 -0.82 8.59 16.33
CA ASN A 2 -0.48 7.18 16.48
C ASN A 2 -0.06 6.62 15.13
N GLU A 3 1.04 5.86 15.13
CA GLU A 3 1.54 5.18 13.95
C GLU A 3 1.08 3.73 13.94
N PHE A 4 0.53 3.30 12.82
CA PHE A 4 0.31 1.89 12.53
C PHE A 4 1.37 1.43 11.55
N PHE A 5 2.24 0.52 11.98
CA PHE A 5 3.39 0.05 11.21
C PHE A 5 3.32 -1.46 11.00
N ILE A 6 3.56 -1.90 9.76
CA ILE A 6 3.66 -3.32 9.42
C ILE A 6 5.12 -3.75 9.28
N GLN A 7 5.49 -4.83 9.96
CA GLN A 7 6.83 -5.43 9.91
C GLN A 7 6.94 -6.41 8.73
N HIS A 8 6.73 -5.93 7.51
CA HIS A 8 6.83 -6.69 6.28
C HIS A 8 7.43 -5.83 5.17
N THR A 9 8.14 -6.45 4.22
CA THR A 9 8.86 -5.71 3.15
C THR A 9 8.08 -5.62 1.84
N SER A 10 6.96 -6.34 1.73
CA SER A 10 6.15 -6.40 0.51
C SER A 10 4.64 -6.31 0.74
N VAL A 11 4.22 -5.81 1.91
CA VAL A 11 2.81 -5.53 2.26
C VAL A 11 2.71 -4.15 2.87
N SER A 12 1.74 -3.36 2.43
CA SER A 12 1.54 -1.98 2.86
C SER A 12 0.18 -1.76 3.54
N LEU A 13 0.10 -0.68 4.32
CA LEU A 13 -1.14 -0.15 4.87
C LEU A 13 -1.59 1.04 4.02
N LEU A 14 -2.86 1.07 3.63
CA LEU A 14 -3.47 2.14 2.86
C LEU A 14 -4.83 2.49 3.47
N MET A 15 -5.13 3.78 3.59
CA MET A 15 -6.47 4.27 3.92
C MET A 15 -7.10 4.91 2.68
N ASN A 16 -8.35 4.56 2.40
CA ASN A 16 -9.15 5.15 1.33
C ASN A 16 -10.64 5.00 1.64
N GLU A 17 -11.50 5.59 0.81
CA GLU A 17 -12.96 5.48 0.90
C GLU A 17 -13.41 4.01 0.87
N ASN A 18 -14.36 3.65 1.75
CA ASN A 18 -14.96 2.32 1.83
C ASN A 18 -16.48 2.33 1.52
N ALA A 19 -16.98 3.35 0.80
CA ALA A 19 -18.38 3.40 0.38
C ALA A 19 -18.59 2.70 -0.98
N ALA A 20 -17.66 2.86 -1.92
CA ALA A 20 -17.67 2.19 -3.21
C ALA A 20 -16.69 1.01 -3.23
N PRO A 21 -17.14 -0.24 -3.48
CA PRO A 21 -16.25 -1.39 -3.57
C PRO A 21 -15.24 -1.28 -4.72
N ASP A 22 -15.58 -0.52 -5.76
CA ASP A 22 -14.74 -0.28 -6.94
C ASP A 22 -13.43 0.44 -6.60
N VAL A 23 -13.38 1.23 -5.51
CA VAL A 23 -12.14 1.90 -5.05
C VAL A 23 -11.01 0.90 -4.84
N ARG A 24 -11.30 -0.31 -4.34
CA ARG A 24 -10.30 -1.35 -4.17
C ARG A 24 -9.77 -1.86 -5.51
N VAL A 25 -10.66 -2.02 -6.49
CA VAL A 25 -10.34 -2.48 -7.85
C VAL A 25 -9.52 -1.42 -8.59
N ASP A 26 -9.87 -0.14 -8.44
CA ASP A 26 -9.17 0.97 -9.07
C ASP A 26 -7.75 1.15 -8.51
N VAL A 27 -7.59 1.06 -7.19
CA VAL A 27 -6.26 1.09 -6.56
C VAL A 27 -5.40 -0.07 -7.05
N GLU A 28 -5.93 -1.30 -7.08
CA GLU A 28 -5.20 -2.46 -7.60
C GLU A 28 -4.82 -2.25 -9.07
N THR A 29 -5.76 -1.77 -9.88
CA THR A 29 -5.56 -1.50 -11.32
C THR A 29 -4.47 -0.46 -11.54
N LEU A 30 -4.47 0.62 -10.76
CA LEU A 30 -3.45 1.65 -10.81
C LEU A 30 -2.08 1.09 -10.44
N LEU A 31 -1.97 0.36 -9.32
CA LEU A 31 -0.70 -0.23 -8.87
C LEU A 31 -0.15 -1.24 -9.87
N ASN A 32 -1.00 -2.05 -10.50
CA ASN A 32 -0.61 -2.97 -11.56
C ASN A 32 -0.13 -2.25 -12.84
N LYS A 33 -0.65 -1.05 -13.12
CA LYS A 33 -0.18 -0.20 -14.22
C LYS A 33 1.15 0.48 -13.91
N LEU A 34 1.38 0.88 -12.66
CA LEU A 34 2.62 1.53 -12.23
C LEU A 34 3.77 0.53 -12.09
N VAL A 35 3.48 -0.65 -11.54
CA VAL A 35 4.45 -1.71 -11.24
C VAL A 35 4.15 -2.92 -12.12
N GLN A 36 4.79 -2.99 -13.29
CA GLN A 36 4.46 -3.94 -14.34
C GLN A 36 5.43 -5.12 -14.38
N LYS A 37 4.92 -6.32 -14.63
CA LYS A 37 5.70 -7.56 -14.68
C LYS A 37 6.84 -7.57 -15.72
N ASN A 38 6.70 -6.79 -16.78
CA ASN A 38 7.63 -6.72 -17.92
C ASN A 38 8.65 -5.59 -17.83
N ASN A 39 8.69 -4.83 -16.74
CA ASN A 39 9.80 -3.91 -16.50
C ASN A 39 11.09 -4.72 -16.27
N SER A 40 12.23 -4.15 -16.70
CA SER A 40 13.56 -4.78 -16.57
C SER A 40 14.10 -4.73 -15.12
N TYR A 41 13.35 -5.29 -14.18
CA TYR A 41 13.74 -5.38 -12.78
C TYR A 41 14.91 -6.35 -12.60
N LYS A 42 15.81 -5.98 -11.68
CA LYS A 42 17.03 -6.76 -11.40
C LYS A 42 16.85 -7.77 -10.26
N HIS A 43 16.00 -7.44 -9.28
CA HIS A 43 15.70 -8.30 -8.13
C HIS A 43 14.72 -9.39 -8.56
N LEU A 44 15.21 -10.53 -9.03
CA LEU A 44 14.37 -11.65 -9.48
C LEU A 44 14.53 -12.91 -8.63
N ASP A 45 15.41 -12.87 -7.62
CA ASP A 45 15.81 -14.03 -6.83
C ASP A 45 14.68 -14.62 -5.98
N GLU A 46 13.66 -13.82 -5.66
CA GLU A 46 12.48 -14.20 -4.89
C GLU A 46 11.27 -14.53 -5.77
N GLY A 47 11.43 -14.49 -7.10
CA GLY A 47 10.36 -14.63 -8.07
C GLY A 47 9.70 -13.29 -8.42
N THR A 48 9.22 -13.19 -9.66
CA THR A 48 8.72 -11.92 -10.21
C THR A 48 7.55 -11.34 -9.41
N ASP A 49 6.66 -12.18 -8.90
CA ASP A 49 5.48 -11.69 -8.18
C ASP A 49 5.83 -11.08 -6.81
N TYR A 50 6.85 -11.63 -6.11
CA TYR A 50 7.37 -11.06 -4.87
C TYR A 50 8.12 -9.74 -5.11
N MET A 51 8.90 -9.65 -6.18
CA MET A 51 9.54 -8.40 -6.60
C MET A 51 8.51 -7.29 -6.85
N LEU A 52 7.43 -7.56 -7.58
CA LEU A 52 6.40 -6.56 -7.84
C LEU A 52 5.75 -6.07 -6.53
N ALA A 53 5.63 -6.95 -5.53
CA ALA A 53 5.08 -6.58 -4.23
C ALA A 53 6.02 -5.64 -3.44
N HIS A 54 7.35 -5.81 -3.52
CA HIS A 54 8.32 -4.88 -2.93
C HIS A 54 8.28 -3.47 -3.55
N GLU A 55 8.09 -3.39 -4.87
CA GLU A 55 8.00 -2.10 -5.58
C GLU A 55 6.70 -1.37 -5.24
N LYS A 56 5.56 -2.09 -5.20
CA LYS A 56 4.30 -1.53 -4.70
C LYS A 56 4.42 -1.08 -3.25
N TYR A 57 5.10 -1.85 -2.43
CA TYR A 57 5.40 -1.49 -1.04
C TYR A 57 6.23 -0.22 -0.94
N SER A 58 7.25 -0.06 -1.79
CA SER A 58 8.09 1.14 -1.80
C SER A 58 7.32 2.42 -2.18
N ILE A 59 6.23 2.29 -2.95
CA ILE A 59 5.34 3.39 -3.29
C ILE A 59 4.38 3.73 -2.12
N LEU A 60 3.78 2.71 -1.52
CA LEU A 60 2.73 2.89 -0.50
C LEU A 60 3.29 3.11 0.91
N GLY A 61 4.48 2.60 1.19
CA GLY A 61 5.11 2.63 2.50
C GLY A 61 4.62 1.54 3.46
N SER A 62 5.15 1.59 4.68
CA SER A 62 4.95 0.58 5.73
C SER A 62 4.10 1.07 6.90
N SER A 63 3.79 2.36 6.93
CA SER A 63 3.03 2.94 8.02
C SER A 63 2.01 3.98 7.58
N ILE A 64 0.99 4.14 8.39
CA ILE A 64 0.04 5.24 8.33
C ILE A 64 0.01 5.95 9.68
N ASN A 65 -0.06 7.28 9.65
CA ASN A 65 -0.11 8.11 10.84
C ASN A 65 -1.50 8.72 10.97
N ILE A 66 -2.19 8.41 12.09
CA ILE A 66 -3.55 8.89 12.34
C ILE A 66 -3.53 9.85 13.54
N PRO A 67 -4.11 11.07 13.41
CA PRO A 67 -4.27 11.97 14.55
C PRO A 67 -5.20 11.38 15.60
N ILE A 68 -4.95 11.71 16.87
CA ILE A 68 -5.85 11.40 17.98
C ILE A 68 -6.32 12.72 18.57
N THR A 69 -7.62 12.87 18.76
CA THR A 69 -8.25 14.01 19.45
C THR A 69 -9.30 13.50 20.39
N SER A 70 -9.26 13.93 21.65
CA SER A 70 -10.16 13.45 22.72
C SER A 70 -10.23 11.91 22.77
N GLU A 71 -9.07 11.26 22.74
CA GLU A 71 -8.91 9.79 22.79
C GLU A 71 -9.51 9.02 21.60
N LEU A 72 -9.99 9.71 20.57
CA LEU A 72 -10.53 9.09 19.35
C LEU A 72 -9.58 9.28 18.17
N LEU A 73 -9.50 8.26 17.31
CA LEU A 73 -8.88 8.36 15.98
C LEU A 73 -9.69 9.33 15.11
N VAL A 74 -8.99 10.23 14.43
CA VAL A 74 -9.60 11.22 13.54
C VAL A 74 -9.44 10.79 12.09
N PHE A 75 -10.55 10.69 11.36
CA PHE A 75 -10.60 10.34 9.95
C PHE A 75 -11.17 11.50 9.11
N GLY A 76 -10.92 11.48 7.80
CA GLY A 76 -11.58 12.36 6.84
C GLY A 76 -13.06 11.99 6.63
N ALA A 77 -13.82 12.90 6.02
CA ALA A 77 -15.19 12.67 5.58
C ALA A 77 -15.24 11.92 4.25
#